data_AF-A0A534CEY0-F1
#
_entry.id   AF-A0A534CEY0-F1
#
_cell.length_a   1.000
_cell.length_b   1.000
_cell.length_c   1.000
_cell.angle_alpha   90.00
_cell.angle_beta   90.00
_cell.angle_gamma   90.00
#
_symmetry.space_group_name_H-M   'P 1'
#
loop_
_entity.id
_entity.type
_entity.pdbx_description
1 polymer ?
#
loop_
_entity_poly.entity_id
_entity_poly.type
_entity_poly.pdbx_seq_one_letter_code
_entity_poly.pdbx_strand_id
1 'polypeptide(L)'
;DAPQLITQLRRFGSVTVLNGHIHQIVQKVEGNVTFHTARSTAYPQPVAGVGAGPGPLKVPADQLPAMLGVTSVSVVRHPRSLALSDATLA
;
A
#
# COMPACT_ATOMS: atom_id res chain seq x y z
N ASP A 1 14.37 4.16 -19.42
CA ASP A 1 13.27 3.19 -19.65
C ASP A 1 11.95 3.92 -19.95
N ALA A 2 11.53 4.90 -19.14
CA ALA A 2 10.31 5.65 -19.38
C ALA A 2 10.23 6.30 -20.77
N PRO A 3 11.25 7.00 -21.31
CA PRO A 3 11.17 7.60 -22.64
C PRO A 3 10.99 6.58 -23.79
N GLN A 4 11.56 5.38 -23.65
CA GLN A 4 11.39 4.30 -24.62
C GLN A 4 9.93 3.81 -24.64
N LEU A 5 9.32 3.62 -23.47
CA LEU A 5 7.91 3.23 -23.36
C LEU A 5 6.98 4.29 -23.97
N ILE A 6 7.21 5.57 -23.65
CA ILE A 6 6.42 6.67 -24.22
C ILE A 6 6.50 6.68 -25.75
N THR A 7 7.67 6.39 -26.32
CA THR A 7 7.82 6.26 -27.78
C THR A 7 6.92 5.18 -28.37
N GLN A 8 6.81 4.02 -27.72
CA GLN A 8 5.95 2.92 -28.17
C GLN A 8 4.46 3.27 -28.11
N LEU A 9 4.06 4.16 -27.19
CA LEU A 9 2.66 4.57 -26.99
C LEU A 9 2.18 5.64 -27.99
N ARG A 10 3.09 6.32 -28.71
CA ARG A 10 2.74 7.38 -29.68
C ARG A 10 1.81 6.92 -30.82
N ARG A 11 1.75 5.62 -31.10
CA ARG A 11 0.90 5.05 -32.16
C ARG A 11 -0.59 5.12 -31.85
N PHE A 12 -0.97 5.35 -30.60
CA PHE A 12 -2.38 5.41 -30.19
C PHE A 12 -2.91 6.84 -30.26
N GLY A 13 -4.18 7.05 -30.63
CA GLY A 13 -4.75 8.41 -30.68
C GLY A 13 -5.02 9.02 -29.29
N SER A 14 -5.20 8.18 -28.27
CA SER A 14 -5.39 8.56 -26.87
C SER A 14 -4.95 7.41 -25.96
N VAL A 15 -4.27 7.73 -24.86
CA VAL A 15 -3.83 6.75 -23.86
C VAL A 15 -4.15 7.28 -22.47
N THR A 16 -4.82 6.47 -21.66
CA THR A 16 -5.01 6.74 -20.23
C THR A 16 -4.15 5.77 -19.43
N VAL A 17 -3.30 6.30 -18.56
CA VAL A 17 -2.45 5.54 -17.64
C VAL A 17 -3.01 5.68 -16.23
N LEU A 18 -3.46 4.57 -15.66
CA LEU A 18 -3.83 4.48 -14.25
C LEU A 18 -2.66 3.87 -13.48
N ASN A 19 -2.12 4.55 -12.49
CA ASN A 19 -0.99 4.04 -11.70
C ASN A 19 -1.13 4.31 -10.20
N GLY A 20 -0.13 3.85 -9.44
CA GLY A 20 -0.01 4.05 -7.99
C GLY A 20 1.46 4.17 -7.58
N HIS A 21 1.90 3.40 -6.59
CA HIS A 21 3.29 3.32 -6.09
C HIS A 21 3.84 4.57 -5.38
N ILE A 22 3.46 5.77 -5.78
CA ILE A 22 3.96 7.04 -5.20
C ILE A 22 3.12 7.55 -4.02
N HIS A 23 2.01 6.90 -3.71
CA HIS A 23 1.15 7.18 -2.56
C HIS A 23 0.49 8.58 -2.54
N GLN A 24 0.53 9.29 -3.68
CA GLN A 24 -0.09 10.58 -3.89
C GLN A 24 -1.09 10.52 -5.03
N ILE A 25 -2.03 11.47 -5.06
CA ILE A 25 -2.92 11.71 -6.20
C ILE A 25 -2.31 12.83 -7.02
N VAL A 26 -1.97 12.53 -8.27
CA VAL A 26 -1.38 13.42 -9.25
C VAL A 26 -2.03 13.16 -10.60
N GLN A 27 -2.14 14.21 -11.40
CA GLN A 27 -2.57 14.13 -12.79
C GLN A 27 -1.53 14.82 -13.67
N LYS A 28 -1.23 14.21 -14.81
CA LYS A 28 -0.29 14.76 -15.78
C LYS A 28 -0.72 14.41 -17.19
N VAL A 29 -0.50 15.34 -18.12
CA VAL A 29 -0.72 15.11 -19.55
C VAL A 29 0.59 15.29 -20.29
N GLU A 30 0.93 14.32 -21.14
CA GLU A 30 2.05 14.39 -22.06
C GLU A 30 1.57 14.01 -23.47
N GLY A 31 1.34 15.01 -24.32
CA GLY A 31 0.77 14.79 -25.64
C GLY A 31 -0.62 14.14 -25.58
N ASN A 32 -0.74 12.95 -26.16
CA ASN A 32 -1.96 12.13 -26.17
C ASN A 32 -2.09 11.18 -24.97
N VAL A 33 -1.15 11.23 -24.01
CA VAL A 33 -1.12 10.36 -22.84
C VAL A 33 -1.55 11.15 -21.60
N THR A 34 -2.58 10.66 -20.90
CA THR A 34 -3.07 11.22 -19.63
C THR A 34 -2.80 10.23 -18.48
N PHE A 35 -2.09 10.69 -17.46
CA PHE A 35 -1.75 9.93 -16.27
C PHE A 35 -2.67 10.31 -15.12
N HIS A 36 -3.17 9.29 -14.41
CA HIS A 36 -3.91 9.40 -13.17
C HIS A 36 -3.28 8.50 -12.12
N THR A 37 -2.84 9.09 -11.01
CA THR A 37 -2.26 8.33 -9.90
C THR A 37 -3.28 8.18 -8.77
N ALA A 38 -3.39 6.97 -8.23
CA ALA A 38 -4.14 6.70 -7.00
C ALA A 38 -3.18 6.66 -5.80
N ARG A 39 -3.65 7.15 -4.64
CA ARG A 39 -2.91 7.06 -3.38
C ARG A 39 -3.10 5.68 -2.72
N SER A 40 -2.13 5.27 -1.90
CA SER A 40 -2.22 4.07 -1.09
C SER A 40 -3.27 4.22 0.02
N THR A 41 -3.96 3.14 0.37
CA THR A 41 -4.89 3.07 1.50
C THR A 41 -4.17 2.85 2.83
N ALA A 42 -3.09 2.06 2.83
CA ALA A 42 -2.34 1.72 4.04
C ALA A 42 -1.42 2.85 4.52
N TYR A 43 -0.93 3.68 3.59
CA TYR A 43 0.10 4.68 3.87
C TYR A 43 -0.04 5.90 2.93
N PRO A 44 -1.14 6.67 2.99
CA PRO A 44 -1.34 7.80 2.10
C PRO A 44 -0.33 8.93 2.38
N GLN A 45 0.26 9.49 1.33
CA GLN A 45 1.10 10.69 1.44
C GLN A 45 0.24 11.97 1.32
N PRO A 46 0.75 13.12 1.81
CA PRO A 46 0.14 14.42 1.56
C PRO A 46 0.00 14.74 0.06
N VAL A 47 -0.77 15.77 -0.24
CA VAL A 47 -0.89 16.31 -1.62
C VAL A 47 0.50 16.65 -2.17
N ALA A 48 0.72 16.39 -3.46
CA ALA A 48 1.99 16.71 -4.10
C ALA A 48 2.38 18.18 -3.90
N GLY A 49 3.61 18.42 -3.45
CA GLY A 49 4.11 19.75 -3.13
C GLY A 49 3.71 20.29 -1.75
N VAL A 50 2.94 19.54 -0.96
CA VAL A 50 2.50 19.93 0.39
C VAL A 50 3.10 18.96 1.42
N GLY A 51 3.60 19.50 2.53
CA GLY A 51 4.10 18.70 3.66
C GLY A 51 5.49 18.09 3.45
N ALA A 52 5.91 17.27 4.41
CA ALA A 52 7.16 16.53 4.30
C ALA A 52 7.02 15.42 3.23
N GLY A 53 8.12 15.15 2.51
CA GLY A 53 8.20 14.03 1.58
C GLY A 53 8.01 12.66 2.27
N PRO A 54 7.99 11.57 1.50
CA PRO A 54 7.74 10.25 2.04
C PRO A 54 8.75 9.87 3.14
N GLY A 55 8.24 9.47 4.31
CA GLY A 55 9.06 9.14 5.47
C GLY A 55 8.29 8.37 6.54
N PRO A 56 8.93 7.44 7.27
CA PRO A 56 8.26 6.45 8.11
C PRO A 56 7.18 7.05 9.00
N LEU A 57 5.95 6.52 8.92
CA LEU A 57 4.90 6.91 9.85
C LEU A 57 5.01 6.05 11.11
N LYS A 58 5.07 6.71 12.26
CA LYS A 58 4.99 6.02 13.55
C LYS A 58 3.54 5.63 13.81
N VAL A 59 3.28 4.34 13.84
CA VAL A 59 1.99 3.78 14.25
C VAL A 59 2.03 3.55 15.76
N PRO A 60 0.96 3.87 16.52
CA PRO A 60 0.84 3.45 17.92
C PRO A 60 1.03 1.94 18.08
N ALA A 61 1.73 1.51 19.13
CA ALA A 61 2.16 0.12 19.28
C ALA A 61 0.98 -0.88 19.36
N ASP A 62 -0.14 -0.44 19.93
CA ASP A 62 -1.40 -1.15 20.05
C ASP A 62 -2.11 -1.37 18.70
N GLN A 63 -1.89 -0.51 17.70
CA GLN A 63 -2.52 -0.60 16.38
C GLN A 63 -1.67 -1.38 15.36
N LEU A 64 -0.36 -1.49 15.61
CA LEU A 64 0.60 -2.09 14.67
C LEU A 64 0.29 -3.54 14.29
N PRO A 65 -0.10 -4.46 15.22
CA PRO A 65 -0.38 -5.85 14.87
C PRO A 65 -1.49 -5.99 13.82
N ALA A 66 -2.55 -5.19 13.96
CA ALA A 66 -3.66 -5.16 13.02
C ALA A 66 -3.23 -4.62 11.64
N MET A 67 -2.38 -3.58 11.59
CA MET A 67 -1.88 -3.03 10.33
C MET A 67 -0.88 -3.94 9.62
N LEU A 68 -0.08 -4.71 10.37
CA LEU A 68 0.88 -5.67 9.80
C LEU A 68 0.22 -6.99 9.38
N GLY A 69 -1.06 -7.21 9.70
CA GLY A 69 -1.76 -8.46 9.41
C GLY A 69 -1.15 -9.66 10.14
N VAL A 70 -0.60 -9.46 11.33
CA VAL A 70 0.06 -10.52 12.10
C VAL A 70 -1.00 -11.55 12.53
N THR A 71 -0.81 -12.79 12.10
CA THR A 71 -1.65 -13.92 12.51
C THR A 71 -0.85 -14.84 13.42
N SER A 72 -1.39 -15.13 14.60
CA SER A 72 -0.78 -16.08 15.55
C SER A 72 -1.35 -17.47 15.36
N VAL A 73 -0.48 -18.48 15.32
CA VAL A 73 -0.87 -19.90 15.30
C VAL A 73 -0.26 -20.59 16.51
N SER A 74 -1.08 -21.27 17.29
CA SER A 74 -0.62 -22.16 18.37
C SER A 74 -0.81 -23.61 17.95
N VAL A 75 0.24 -24.42 18.13
CA VAL A 75 0.18 -25.87 17.85
C VAL A 75 0.05 -26.60 19.18
N VAL A 76 -1.14 -27.15 19.43
CA VAL A 76 -1.39 -28.03 20.58
C VAL A 76 -1.28 -29.47 20.12
N ARG A 77 -0.22 -30.17 20.53
CA ARG A 77 -0.13 -31.62 20.32
C ARG A 77 -1.02 -32.31 21.36
N HIS A 78 -1.90 -33.21 20.90
CA HIS A 78 -2.80 -33.98 21.75
C HIS A 78 -2.07 -34.56 22.98
N PRO A 79 -2.45 -34.16 24.21
CA PRO A 79 -2.05 -34.89 25.40
C PRO A 79 -2.95 -36.13 25.55
N ARG A 80 -2.42 -37.20 26.16
CA ARG A 80 -3.23 -38.38 26.56
C ARG A 80 -4.22 -38.06 27.71
N SER A 81 -4.33 -36.80 28.13
CA SER A 81 -5.21 -36.30 29.21
C SER A 81 -5.66 -34.86 28.91
N LEU A 82 -6.82 -34.47 29.43
CA LEU A 82 -7.39 -33.13 29.26
C LEU A 82 -6.52 -32.05 29.93
N ALA A 83 -6.33 -30.92 29.25
CA ALA A 83 -5.70 -29.72 29.81
C ALA A 83 -6.70 -28.55 29.70
N LEU A 84 -6.97 -27.89 30.82
CA LEU A 84 -7.76 -26.65 30.90
C LEU A 84 -6.82 -25.46 30.77
N SER A 85 -7.11 -24.58 29.81
CA SER A 85 -6.36 -23.33 29.59
C SER A 85 -7.32 -22.16 29.78
N ASP A 86 -7.04 -21.31 30.76
CA ASP A 86 -7.77 -20.08 31.01
C ASP A 86 -6.90 -18.90 30.55
N ALA A 87 -7.43 -18.03 29.70
CA ALA A 87 -6.67 -16.91 29.15
C ALA A 87 -7.55 -15.66 29.01
N THR A 88 -7.10 -14.56 29.61
CA THR A 88 -7.68 -13.24 29.38
C THR A 88 -7.13 -12.69 28.06
N LEU A 89 -8.00 -12.48 27.09
CA LEU A 89 -7.66 -11.83 25.83
C LEU A 89 -7.48 -10.32 26.07
N ALA A 90 -6.41 -9.77 25.51
CA ALA A 90 -6.13 -8.33 25.50
C ALA A 90 -6.90 -7.60 24.39
#